data_AF-A0A9E8SFW2-F1
#
_entry.id   AF-A0A9E8SFW2-F1
#
_cell.length_a   1.000
_cell.length_b   1.000
_cell.length_c   1.000
_cell.angle_alpha   90.00
_cell.angle_beta   90.00
_cell.angle_gamma   90.00
#
_symmetry.space_group_name_H-M   'P 1'
#
loop_
_entity.id
_entity.type
_entity.pdbx_description
1 polymer ?
#
loop_
_entity_poly.entity_id
_entity_poly.type
_entity_poly.pdbx_seq_one_letter_code
_entity_poly.pdbx_strand_id
1 'polypeptide(L)'
;MLKSKISSSQIISDRDVISFNKSSEENQPDAVVLQQSKSEFQLHLISELFDFYKLLYPLNRVLDIYYKNRTSIEGHVEGPLNIIKDAVTNLLKVTNGFKAQLRDLAKTGLTPESSDDIQDRFTKAINYFTRETNEKIVEPYKGFGFTTDNKTVEKDINNQLDTFEELLATKQLYFSNLDKKFDVLQFLELRAKSVFTAKEKPKKPRKAVIDGTTNVELFELLRELRNEIAKEKELIHFQVFTQKALYEMCETLPINKKQLLEVNGFGKVRVEKYGNDILKVIRDFCDENDIETSDEVEIFEKEDQT
;
A
#
# COMPACT_ATOMS: atom_id res chain seq x y z
N MET A 1 -9.76 38.48 61.46
CA MET A 1 -8.33 38.80 61.64
C MET A 1 -7.57 37.52 61.99
N LEU A 2 -7.13 36.75 61.00
CA LEU A 2 -6.24 35.61 61.22
C LEU A 2 -4.80 36.13 61.07
N LYS A 3 -4.21 36.54 62.19
CA LYS A 3 -2.80 36.93 62.32
C LYS A 3 -2.02 35.76 62.90
N SER A 4 -1.43 34.94 62.06
CA SER A 4 -0.27 34.13 62.45
C SER A 4 0.77 34.22 61.34
N LYS A 5 1.93 34.81 61.66
CA LYS A 5 3.09 34.86 60.77
C LYS A 5 3.54 33.43 60.49
N ILE A 6 3.70 33.07 59.22
CA ILE A 6 4.25 31.79 58.79
C ILE A 6 5.67 31.67 59.38
N SER A 7 5.96 30.58 60.10
CA SER A 7 7.27 30.32 60.67
C SER A 7 8.23 29.83 59.59
N SER A 8 9.48 30.31 59.58
CA SER A 8 10.52 29.89 58.62
C SER A 8 10.79 28.38 58.65
N SER A 9 10.45 27.71 59.75
CA SER A 9 10.53 26.25 59.91
C SER A 9 9.45 25.45 59.17
N GLN A 10 8.44 26.11 58.58
CA GLN A 10 7.40 25.47 57.77
C GLN A 10 7.72 25.47 56.26
N ILE A 11 8.83 26.07 55.86
CA ILE A 11 9.35 25.99 54.49
C ILE A 11 10.31 24.81 54.44
N ILE A 12 9.80 23.61 54.12
CA ILE A 12 10.63 22.45 53.81
C ILE A 12 11.12 22.62 52.38
N SER A 13 12.14 23.45 52.20
CA SER A 13 12.93 23.43 50.97
C SER A 13 13.91 22.26 51.11
N ASP A 14 13.51 21.11 50.58
CA ASP A 14 14.36 19.93 50.51
C ASP A 14 15.72 20.31 49.89
N ARG A 15 16.82 19.84 50.47
CA ARG A 15 18.18 20.14 50.00
C ARG A 15 18.35 19.71 48.53
N ASP A 16 17.60 18.68 48.11
CA ASP A 16 17.55 18.22 46.74
C ASP A 16 16.79 19.19 45.83
N VAL A 17 15.71 19.82 46.32
CA VAL A 17 14.96 20.85 45.58
C VAL A 17 15.76 22.15 45.48
N ILE A 18 16.48 22.56 46.53
CA ILE A 18 17.36 23.73 46.49
C ILE A 18 18.53 23.49 45.53
N SER A 19 19.15 22.31 45.58
CA SER A 19 20.27 21.98 44.67
C SER A 19 19.81 21.82 43.22
N PHE A 20 18.63 21.26 42.98
CA PHE A 20 17.99 21.22 41.66
C PHE A 20 17.66 22.62 41.14
N ASN A 21 17.05 23.49 41.95
CA ASN A 21 16.73 24.85 41.55
C ASN A 21 18.00 25.66 41.26
N LYS A 22 19.02 25.54 42.13
CA LYS A 22 20.32 26.20 41.93
C LYS A 22 21.04 25.70 40.67
N SER A 23 21.05 24.39 40.44
CA SER A 23 21.58 23.80 39.21
C SER A 23 20.79 24.23 37.97
N SER A 24 19.47 24.33 38.06
CA SER A 24 18.61 24.79 36.96
C SER A 24 18.80 26.27 36.65
N GLU A 25 19.04 27.11 37.68
CA GLU A 25 19.38 28.52 37.54
C GLU A 25 20.79 28.73 36.98
N GLU A 26 21.77 27.93 37.43
CA GLU A 26 23.16 27.96 36.96
C GLU A 26 23.33 27.41 35.52
N ASN A 27 22.40 26.56 35.06
CA ASN A 27 22.40 25.93 33.74
C ASN A 27 21.18 26.33 32.89
N GLN A 28 20.72 27.58 32.98
CA GLN A 28 19.64 28.05 32.11
C GLN A 28 20.05 27.91 30.63
N PRO A 29 19.21 27.31 29.76
CA PRO A 29 19.50 27.21 28.34
C PRO A 29 19.73 28.61 27.76
N ASP A 30 20.95 28.88 27.34
CA ASP A 30 21.28 30.14 26.70
C ASP A 30 20.77 30.16 25.24
N ALA A 31 20.95 31.29 24.56
CA ALA A 31 20.53 31.45 23.17
C ALA A 31 21.20 30.42 22.22
N VAL A 32 22.41 29.94 22.56
CA VAL A 32 23.15 28.95 21.78
C VAL A 32 22.51 27.58 21.94
N VAL A 33 22.20 27.18 23.17
CA VAL A 33 21.50 25.92 23.48
C VAL A 33 20.14 25.89 22.79
N LEU A 34 19.36 26.97 22.88
CA LEU A 34 18.06 27.05 22.20
C LEU A 34 18.20 26.89 20.68
N GLN A 35 19.20 27.53 20.09
CA GLN A 35 19.42 27.47 18.65
C GLN A 35 19.87 26.07 18.20
N GLN A 36 20.73 25.42 18.98
CA GLN A 36 21.14 24.04 18.75
C GLN A 36 19.95 23.08 18.83
N SER A 37 19.11 23.20 19.85
CA SER A 37 17.89 22.38 19.98
C SER A 37 16.92 22.58 18.81
N LYS A 38 16.75 23.81 18.32
CA LYS A 38 15.96 24.08 17.11
C LYS A 38 16.56 23.39 15.88
N SER A 39 17.87 23.47 15.70
CA SER A 39 18.57 22.84 14.59
C SER A 39 18.39 21.32 14.61
N GLU A 40 18.59 20.68 15.76
CA GLU A 40 18.39 19.23 15.95
C GLU A 40 16.95 18.80 15.70
N PHE A 41 15.98 19.57 16.20
CA PHE A 41 14.56 19.33 15.95
C PHE A 41 14.24 19.35 14.45
N GLN A 42 14.70 20.37 13.73
CA GLN A 42 14.47 20.47 12.29
C GLN A 42 15.16 19.35 11.50
N LEU A 43 16.39 18.96 11.87
CA LEU A 43 17.08 17.81 11.30
C LEU A 43 16.28 16.51 11.52
N HIS A 44 15.66 16.36 12.70
CA HIS A 44 14.78 15.23 12.99
C HIS A 44 13.54 15.23 12.09
N LEU A 45 12.89 16.38 11.89
CA LEU A 45 11.73 16.50 11.00
C LEU A 45 12.09 16.13 9.55
N ILE A 46 13.23 16.62 9.04
CA ILE A 46 13.72 16.23 7.70
C ILE A 46 13.97 14.72 7.65
N SER A 47 14.60 14.16 8.69
CA SER A 47 14.84 12.72 8.81
C SER A 47 13.53 11.90 8.78
N GLU A 48 12.48 12.36 9.46
CA GLU A 48 11.15 11.73 9.46
C GLU A 48 10.50 11.76 8.07
N LEU A 49 10.63 12.88 7.36
CA LEU A 49 10.10 13.07 6.01
C LEU A 49 10.65 11.99 5.05
N PHE A 50 11.95 11.71 5.10
CA PHE A 50 12.62 10.73 4.23
C PHE A 50 12.72 9.31 4.81
N ASP A 51 12.03 9.00 5.91
CA ASP A 51 12.02 7.65 6.47
C ASP A 51 10.93 6.77 5.83
N PHE A 52 11.33 5.72 5.11
CA PHE A 52 10.44 4.77 4.45
C PHE A 52 10.23 3.48 5.25
N TYR A 53 10.81 3.35 6.45
CA TYR A 53 10.88 2.07 7.18
C TYR A 53 9.52 1.45 7.44
N LYS A 54 8.52 2.29 7.75
CA LYS A 54 7.14 1.84 8.03
C LYS A 54 6.47 1.13 6.84
N LEU A 55 6.93 1.35 5.60
CA LEU A 55 6.39 0.67 4.42
C LEU A 55 6.80 -0.80 4.35
N LEU A 56 7.91 -1.20 5.00
CA LEU A 56 8.40 -2.58 4.94
C LEU A 56 7.43 -3.58 5.59
N TYR A 57 6.80 -3.21 6.70
CA TYR A 57 5.90 -4.11 7.42
C TYR A 57 4.71 -4.57 6.56
N PRO A 58 3.86 -3.68 6.01
CA PRO A 58 2.71 -4.11 5.21
C PRO A 58 3.17 -4.88 3.95
N LEU A 59 4.26 -4.46 3.29
CA LEU A 59 4.81 -5.16 2.12
C LEU A 59 5.20 -6.61 2.46
N ASN A 60 6.02 -6.80 3.49
CA ASN A 60 6.43 -8.14 3.93
C ASN A 60 5.23 -8.97 4.39
N ARG A 61 4.24 -8.34 5.04
CA ARG A 61 3.05 -9.05 5.51
C ARG A 61 2.19 -9.54 4.35
N VAL A 62 2.03 -8.77 3.28
CA VAL A 62 1.33 -9.23 2.06
C VAL A 62 2.08 -10.39 1.42
N LEU A 63 3.41 -10.27 1.25
CA LEU A 63 4.24 -11.36 0.71
C LEU A 63 4.13 -12.64 1.56
N ASP A 64 4.18 -12.53 2.89
CA ASP A 64 4.02 -13.67 3.80
C ASP A 64 2.65 -14.35 3.65
N ILE A 65 1.58 -13.58 3.52
CA ILE A 65 0.23 -14.12 3.30
C ILE A 65 0.16 -14.80 1.94
N TYR A 66 0.72 -14.17 0.91
CA TYR A 66 0.78 -14.71 -0.45
C TYR A 66 1.49 -16.07 -0.49
N TYR A 67 2.71 -16.17 0.05
CA TYR A 67 3.47 -17.42 0.03
C TYR A 67 2.79 -18.56 0.80
N LYS A 68 2.10 -18.24 1.91
CA LYS A 68 1.33 -19.22 2.69
C LYS A 68 0.05 -19.70 1.99
N ASN A 69 -0.45 -18.95 1.01
CA ASN A 69 -1.71 -19.19 0.32
C ASN A 69 -1.55 -19.22 -1.21
N ARG A 70 -0.36 -19.55 -1.71
CA ARG A 70 -0.04 -19.43 -3.15
C ARG A 70 -0.98 -20.21 -4.06
N THR A 71 -1.59 -21.29 -3.55
CA THR A 71 -2.51 -22.15 -4.32
C THR A 71 -3.92 -21.60 -4.42
N SER A 72 -4.26 -20.58 -3.64
CA SER A 72 -5.59 -19.98 -3.57
C SER A 72 -5.59 -18.49 -3.92
N ILE A 73 -4.45 -17.94 -4.31
CA ILE A 73 -4.29 -16.56 -4.76
C ILE A 73 -3.76 -16.59 -6.20
N GLU A 74 -4.41 -15.85 -7.07
CA GLU A 74 -4.01 -15.66 -8.48
C GLU A 74 -3.75 -14.17 -8.73
N GLY A 75 -2.86 -13.85 -9.68
CA GLY A 75 -2.52 -12.47 -10.08
C GLY A 75 -1.06 -12.06 -9.85
N HIS A 76 -0.71 -10.84 -10.27
CA HIS A 76 0.62 -10.27 -10.15
C HIS A 76 0.91 -9.71 -8.75
N VAL A 77 1.30 -10.58 -7.82
CA VAL A 77 1.62 -10.19 -6.43
C VAL A 77 3.13 -10.03 -6.20
N GLU A 78 3.89 -11.09 -6.42
CA GLU A 78 5.27 -11.20 -5.95
C GLU A 78 6.22 -10.22 -6.64
N GLY A 79 6.15 -10.12 -7.98
CA GLY A 79 7.04 -9.28 -8.78
C GLY A 79 7.00 -7.81 -8.37
N PRO A 80 5.82 -7.14 -8.45
CA PRO A 80 5.66 -5.76 -8.02
C PRO A 80 6.13 -5.51 -6.58
N LEU A 81 5.73 -6.36 -5.62
CA LEU A 81 6.07 -6.14 -4.21
C LEU A 81 7.57 -6.31 -3.92
N ASN A 82 8.25 -7.24 -4.59
CA ASN A 82 9.70 -7.38 -4.45
C ASN A 82 10.45 -6.16 -5.01
N ILE A 83 10.04 -5.64 -6.18
CA ILE A 83 10.60 -4.40 -6.75
C ILE A 83 10.43 -3.24 -5.77
N ILE A 84 9.22 -3.08 -5.21
CA ILE A 84 8.92 -2.01 -4.25
C ILE A 84 9.75 -2.17 -2.97
N LYS A 85 9.88 -3.39 -2.44
CA LYS A 85 10.66 -3.67 -1.23
C LYS A 85 12.15 -3.35 -1.42
N ASP A 86 12.71 -3.68 -2.57
CA ASP A 86 14.09 -3.35 -2.92
C ASP A 86 14.28 -1.83 -3.04
N ALA A 87 13.32 -1.15 -3.67
CA ALA A 87 13.30 0.31 -3.76
C ALA A 87 13.28 0.95 -2.36
N VAL A 88 12.37 0.52 -1.47
CA VAL A 88 12.30 0.99 -0.08
C VAL A 88 13.62 0.77 0.66
N THR A 89 14.24 -0.40 0.50
CA THR A 89 15.53 -0.71 1.12
C THR A 89 16.64 0.21 0.62
N ASN A 90 16.68 0.50 -0.68
CA ASN A 90 17.65 1.43 -1.27
C ASN A 90 17.40 2.86 -0.81
N LEU A 91 16.15 3.32 -0.77
CA LEU A 91 15.80 4.64 -0.24
C LEU A 91 16.22 4.80 1.23
N LEU A 92 16.06 3.76 2.07
CA LEU A 92 16.55 3.77 3.45
C LEU A 92 18.08 3.91 3.55
N LYS A 93 18.83 3.25 2.67
CA LYS A 93 20.30 3.41 2.61
C LYS A 93 20.67 4.85 2.23
N VAL A 94 20.01 5.42 1.22
CA VAL A 94 20.22 6.81 0.80
C VAL A 94 19.87 7.78 1.94
N THR A 95 18.76 7.52 2.64
CA THR A 95 18.32 8.30 3.81
C THR A 95 19.38 8.32 4.91
N ASN A 96 20.06 7.20 5.20
CA ASN A 96 21.11 7.17 6.20
C ASN A 96 22.32 8.05 5.82
N GLY A 97 22.78 7.96 4.56
CA GLY A 97 23.85 8.83 4.05
C GLY A 97 23.45 10.30 4.03
N PHE A 98 22.22 10.60 3.63
CA PHE A 98 21.67 11.95 3.64
C PHE A 98 21.61 12.55 5.05
N LYS A 99 21.17 11.78 6.07
CA LYS A 99 21.16 12.23 7.46
C LYS A 99 22.56 12.58 7.97
N ALA A 100 23.57 11.77 7.65
CA ALA A 100 24.96 12.06 8.00
C ALA A 100 25.42 13.37 7.35
N GLN A 101 25.16 13.51 6.05
CA GLN A 101 25.50 14.72 5.31
C GLN A 101 24.84 15.99 5.86
N LEU A 102 23.58 15.94 6.27
CA LEU A 102 22.92 17.10 6.87
C LEU A 102 23.50 17.48 8.23
N ARG A 103 23.97 16.50 9.02
CA ARG A 103 24.67 16.77 10.29
C ARG A 103 26.01 17.44 10.04
N ASP A 104 26.75 17.02 9.01
CA ASP A 104 28.04 17.62 8.66
C ASP A 104 27.88 19.05 8.11
N LEU A 105 26.77 19.33 7.42
CA LEU A 105 26.42 20.67 6.93
C LEU A 105 25.84 21.57 8.02
N ALA A 106 25.42 21.03 9.17
CA ALA A 106 24.83 21.81 10.24
C ALA A 106 25.91 22.71 10.88
N LYS A 107 25.70 24.02 10.77
CA LYS A 107 26.59 25.05 11.32
C LYS A 107 26.02 25.59 12.62
N THR A 108 26.89 25.83 13.61
CA THR A 108 26.52 26.49 14.86
C THR A 108 25.84 27.82 14.58
N GLY A 109 24.70 28.06 15.23
CA GLY A 109 23.95 29.30 15.10
C GLY A 109 22.92 29.32 13.96
N LEU A 110 22.91 28.35 13.04
CA LEU A 110 21.91 28.24 11.98
C LEU A 110 20.98 27.06 12.19
N THR A 111 19.75 27.19 11.68
CA THR A 111 18.81 26.09 11.55
C THR A 111 18.79 25.55 10.12
N PRO A 112 18.39 24.29 9.88
CA PRO A 112 18.13 23.76 8.54
C PRO A 112 17.26 24.66 7.65
N GLU A 113 16.21 25.26 8.22
CA GLU A 113 15.30 26.18 7.53
C GLU A 113 15.99 27.47 7.07
N SER A 114 16.95 27.97 7.85
CA SER A 114 17.68 29.21 7.58
C SER A 114 19.05 29.01 6.93
N SER A 115 19.41 27.78 6.56
CA SER A 115 20.73 27.44 6.03
C SER A 115 20.62 27.13 4.54
N ASP A 116 21.18 28.01 3.69
CA ASP A 116 21.15 27.86 2.23
C ASP A 116 21.76 26.52 1.78
N ASP A 117 22.85 26.08 2.41
CA ASP A 117 23.51 24.81 2.11
C ASP A 117 22.58 23.60 2.37
N ILE A 118 21.84 23.64 3.49
CA ILE A 118 20.90 22.58 3.85
C ILE A 118 19.65 22.64 2.96
N GLN A 119 19.17 23.83 2.60
CA GLN A 119 18.02 24.02 1.72
C GLN A 119 18.28 23.51 0.29
N ASP A 120 19.44 23.84 -0.29
CA ASP A 120 19.85 23.29 -1.59
C ASP A 120 19.95 21.75 -1.51
N ARG A 121 20.56 21.24 -0.44
CA ARG A 121 20.72 19.80 -0.26
C ARG A 121 19.39 19.06 -0.04
N PHE A 122 18.45 19.68 0.68
CA PHE A 122 17.09 19.21 0.86
C PHE A 122 16.33 19.19 -0.46
N THR A 123 16.42 20.25 -1.26
CA THR A 123 15.75 20.35 -2.58
C THR A 123 16.24 19.27 -3.53
N LYS A 124 17.55 18.99 -3.54
CA LYS A 124 18.12 17.85 -4.29
C LYS A 124 17.59 16.51 -3.79
N ALA A 125 17.45 16.34 -2.47
CA ALA A 125 16.89 15.12 -1.90
C ALA A 125 15.43 14.95 -2.31
N ILE A 126 14.57 15.94 -2.07
CA ILE A 126 13.14 15.79 -2.33
C ILE A 126 12.85 15.49 -3.80
N ASN A 127 13.57 16.10 -4.73
CA ASN A 127 13.46 15.78 -6.16
C ASN A 127 13.87 14.33 -6.48
N TYR A 128 14.98 13.85 -5.91
CA TYR A 128 15.41 12.46 -6.04
C TYR A 128 14.37 11.49 -5.47
N PHE A 129 13.97 11.68 -4.21
CA PHE A 129 13.01 10.80 -3.54
C PHE A 129 11.62 10.83 -4.20
N THR A 130 11.18 11.97 -4.73
CA THR A 130 9.93 12.08 -5.49
C THR A 130 9.98 11.20 -6.73
N ARG A 131 11.05 11.33 -7.54
CA ARG A 131 11.24 10.54 -8.75
C ARG A 131 11.31 9.05 -8.43
N GLU A 132 12.17 8.64 -7.51
CA GLU A 132 12.33 7.22 -7.14
C GLU A 132 11.05 6.64 -6.56
N THR A 133 10.30 7.41 -5.75
CA THR A 133 9.00 6.95 -5.22
C THR A 133 8.01 6.73 -6.35
N ASN A 134 7.92 7.65 -7.32
CA ASN A 134 7.00 7.47 -8.44
C ASN A 134 7.43 6.30 -9.34
N GLU A 135 8.68 6.26 -9.79
CA GLU A 135 9.15 5.26 -10.75
C GLU A 135 9.33 3.86 -10.17
N LYS A 136 9.71 3.74 -8.89
CA LYS A 136 10.10 2.46 -8.27
C LYS A 136 9.14 1.96 -7.22
N ILE A 137 8.18 2.79 -6.80
CA ILE A 137 7.11 2.38 -5.87
C ILE A 137 5.75 2.47 -6.54
N VAL A 138 5.36 3.65 -7.02
CA VAL A 138 4.02 3.89 -7.57
C VAL A 138 3.81 3.13 -8.89
N GLU A 139 4.73 3.24 -9.86
CA GLU A 139 4.57 2.56 -11.15
C GLU A 139 4.52 1.03 -11.00
N PRO A 140 5.44 0.34 -10.27
CA PRO A 140 5.31 -1.09 -10.04
C PRO A 140 4.01 -1.46 -9.30
N TYR A 141 3.58 -0.62 -8.36
CA TYR A 141 2.34 -0.86 -7.62
C TYR A 141 1.09 -0.82 -8.49
N LYS A 142 1.08 -0.11 -9.62
CA LYS A 142 -0.04 -0.17 -10.57
C LYS A 142 -0.23 -1.55 -11.20
N GLY A 143 0.86 -2.30 -11.40
CA GLY A 143 0.83 -3.68 -11.89
C GLY A 143 0.62 -4.72 -10.80
N PHE A 144 0.36 -4.30 -9.55
CA PHE A 144 -0.02 -5.22 -8.48
C PHE A 144 -1.51 -5.57 -8.62
N GLY A 145 -1.81 -6.87 -8.64
CA GLY A 145 -3.17 -7.39 -8.71
C GLY A 145 -3.27 -8.75 -8.03
N PHE A 146 -4.38 -9.01 -7.36
CA PHE A 146 -4.65 -10.33 -6.80
C PHE A 146 -6.14 -10.61 -6.71
N THR A 147 -6.50 -11.88 -6.80
CA THR A 147 -7.84 -12.37 -6.43
C THR A 147 -7.73 -13.68 -5.65
N THR A 148 -8.75 -13.99 -4.87
CA THR A 148 -8.82 -15.22 -4.08
C THR A 148 -10.26 -15.56 -3.73
N ASP A 149 -10.59 -16.85 -3.65
CA ASP A 149 -11.88 -17.31 -3.12
C ASP A 149 -11.91 -17.32 -1.57
N ASN A 150 -10.76 -17.08 -0.92
CA ASN A 150 -10.65 -17.06 0.54
C ASN A 150 -10.87 -15.64 1.09
N LYS A 151 -12.09 -15.37 1.56
CA LYS A 151 -12.50 -14.07 2.12
C LYS A 151 -11.63 -13.57 3.29
N THR A 152 -11.07 -14.49 4.10
CA THR A 152 -10.19 -14.10 5.22
C THR A 152 -8.85 -13.61 4.69
N VAL A 153 -8.27 -14.34 3.73
CA VAL A 153 -7.01 -13.95 3.06
C VAL A 153 -7.19 -12.64 2.31
N GLU A 154 -8.30 -12.49 1.58
CA GLU A 154 -8.66 -11.25 0.89
C GLU A 154 -8.70 -10.07 1.85
N LYS A 155 -9.41 -10.20 2.98
CA LYS A 155 -9.50 -9.16 4.01
C LYS A 155 -8.13 -8.84 4.61
N ASP A 156 -7.32 -9.84 4.92
CA ASP A 156 -6.01 -9.67 5.54
C ASP A 156 -5.04 -8.93 4.61
N ILE A 157 -4.96 -9.32 3.33
CA ILE A 157 -4.16 -8.61 2.32
C ILE A 157 -4.66 -7.18 2.19
N ASN A 158 -5.97 -6.98 2.05
CA ASN A 158 -6.56 -5.65 1.91
C ASN A 158 -6.24 -4.72 3.09
N ASN A 159 -6.26 -5.20 4.32
CA ASN A 159 -5.88 -4.37 5.48
C ASN A 159 -4.42 -3.91 5.42
N GLN A 160 -3.52 -4.75 4.91
CA GLN A 160 -2.11 -4.36 4.75
C GLN A 160 -1.91 -3.38 3.60
N LEU A 161 -2.63 -3.58 2.49
CA LEU A 161 -2.63 -2.65 1.37
C LEU A 161 -3.19 -1.29 1.79
N ASP A 162 -4.23 -1.23 2.64
CA ASP A 162 -4.77 0.04 3.15
C ASP A 162 -3.67 0.81 3.89
N THR A 163 -2.95 0.10 4.76
CA THR A 163 -1.84 0.66 5.55
C THR A 163 -0.71 1.14 4.63
N PHE A 164 -0.35 0.36 3.62
CA PHE A 164 0.68 0.72 2.65
C PHE A 164 0.29 1.97 1.85
N GLU A 165 -0.94 2.02 1.32
CA GLU A 165 -1.47 3.13 0.53
C GLU A 165 -1.55 4.42 1.35
N GLU A 166 -1.95 4.35 2.62
CA GLU A 166 -1.97 5.50 3.54
C GLU A 166 -0.56 6.06 3.79
N LEU A 167 0.41 5.18 4.03
CA LEU A 167 1.80 5.56 4.22
C LEU A 167 2.40 6.17 2.94
N LEU A 168 2.11 5.58 1.77
CA LEU A 168 2.58 6.07 0.48
C LEU A 168 1.96 7.43 0.14
N ALA A 169 0.64 7.58 0.31
CA ALA A 169 -0.06 8.83 0.09
C ALA A 169 0.47 9.96 0.99
N THR A 170 0.84 9.62 2.24
CA THR A 170 1.48 10.58 3.16
C THR A 170 2.83 11.06 2.60
N LYS A 171 3.66 10.16 2.05
CA LYS A 171 4.93 10.56 1.42
C LYS A 171 4.71 11.43 0.19
N GLN A 172 3.79 11.06 -0.69
CA GLN A 172 3.45 11.86 -1.87
C GLN A 172 2.92 13.26 -1.49
N LEU A 173 2.12 13.36 -0.42
CA LEU A 173 1.65 14.63 0.11
C LEU A 173 2.82 15.52 0.53
N TYR A 174 3.79 15.00 1.28
CA TYR A 174 4.96 15.77 1.70
C TYR A 174 5.80 16.21 0.50
N PHE A 175 6.09 15.29 -0.42
CA PHE A 175 6.91 15.58 -1.60
C PHE A 175 6.31 16.61 -2.54
N SER A 176 4.99 16.57 -2.73
CA SER A 176 4.29 17.52 -3.60
C SER A 176 4.14 18.93 -3.02
N ASN A 177 4.25 19.10 -1.69
CA ASN A 177 4.05 20.39 -1.03
C ASN A 177 5.35 21.03 -0.53
N LEU A 178 6.45 20.28 -0.45
CA LEU A 178 7.77 20.73 0.00
C LEU A 178 8.82 20.67 -1.13
N ASP A 179 8.38 20.65 -2.39
CA ASP A 179 9.22 20.49 -3.59
C ASP A 179 10.30 21.59 -3.75
N LYS A 180 10.07 22.77 -3.18
CA LYS A 180 10.94 23.95 -3.35
C LYS A 180 11.93 24.19 -2.22
N LYS A 181 11.51 23.97 -0.98
CA LYS A 181 12.31 24.26 0.23
C LYS A 181 11.75 23.50 1.43
N PHE A 182 12.58 23.31 2.45
CA PHE A 182 12.13 22.83 3.75
C PHE A 182 11.62 24.01 4.58
N ASP A 183 10.34 23.94 4.96
CA ASP A 183 9.64 24.88 5.83
C ASP A 183 9.03 24.10 6.99
N VAL A 184 9.34 24.52 8.23
CA VAL A 184 9.01 23.73 9.42
C VAL A 184 7.51 23.75 9.68
N LEU A 185 6.89 24.92 9.58
CA LEU A 185 5.47 25.08 9.86
C LEU A 185 4.66 24.31 8.82
N GLN A 186 5.02 24.44 7.54
CA GLN A 186 4.38 23.69 6.47
C GLN A 186 4.50 22.18 6.68
N PHE A 187 5.68 21.66 7.07
CA PHE A 187 5.83 20.23 7.35
C PHE A 187 4.94 19.77 8.52
N LEU A 188 4.88 20.54 9.61
CA LEU A 188 4.06 20.20 10.78
C LEU A 188 2.56 20.22 10.46
N GLU A 189 2.10 21.17 9.64
CA GLU A 189 0.73 21.23 9.15
C GLU A 189 0.37 20.01 8.28
N LEU A 190 1.25 19.66 7.33
CA LEU A 190 1.06 18.48 6.48
C LEU A 190 1.06 17.18 7.31
N ARG A 191 1.91 17.10 8.34
CA ARG A 191 1.96 15.98 9.28
C ARG A 191 0.67 15.87 10.09
N ALA A 192 0.14 16.97 10.59
CA ALA A 192 -1.16 16.95 11.27
C ALA A 192 -2.25 16.49 10.30
N LYS A 193 -2.28 17.05 9.08
CA LYS A 193 -3.25 16.72 8.04
C LYS A 193 -3.23 15.23 7.66
N SER A 194 -2.07 14.60 7.54
CA SER A 194 -1.97 13.18 7.20
C SER A 194 -2.57 12.28 8.28
N VAL A 195 -2.41 12.64 9.57
CA VAL A 195 -3.00 11.91 10.70
C VAL A 195 -4.53 12.03 10.75
N PHE A 196 -5.10 13.20 10.45
CA PHE A 196 -6.56 13.39 10.44
C PHE A 196 -7.21 12.78 9.20
N THR A 197 -6.61 12.96 8.02
CA THR A 197 -7.17 12.45 6.75
C THR A 197 -7.19 10.92 6.70
N ALA A 198 -6.23 10.24 7.33
CA ALA A 198 -6.21 8.79 7.43
C ALA A 198 -7.41 8.22 8.24
N LYS A 199 -7.97 8.98 9.17
CA LYS A 199 -9.09 8.53 10.01
C LYS A 199 -10.47 8.76 9.39
N GLU A 200 -10.60 9.72 8.49
CA GLU A 200 -11.90 10.16 7.95
C GLU A 200 -12.25 9.52 6.61
N LYS A 201 -11.28 9.02 5.83
CA LYS A 201 -11.59 8.42 4.54
C LYS A 201 -12.33 7.08 4.73
N PRO A 202 -13.54 6.92 4.18
CA PRO A 202 -14.16 5.60 4.11
C PRO A 202 -13.25 4.69 3.29
N LYS A 203 -12.97 3.49 3.81
CA LYS A 203 -12.25 2.45 3.08
C LYS A 203 -13.03 2.16 1.81
N LYS A 204 -12.56 2.69 0.68
CA LYS A 204 -13.18 2.40 -0.61
C LYS A 204 -13.08 0.90 -0.83
N PRO A 205 -14.15 0.22 -1.26
CA PRO A 205 -14.01 -1.16 -1.71
C PRO A 205 -12.96 -1.14 -2.81
N ARG A 206 -11.85 -1.87 -2.63
CA ARG A 206 -10.92 -2.10 -3.73
C ARG A 206 -11.75 -2.80 -4.79
N LYS A 207 -11.93 -2.15 -5.95
CA LYS A 207 -12.23 -2.91 -7.15
C LYS A 207 -11.09 -3.92 -7.24
N ALA A 208 -11.42 -5.20 -7.34
CA ALA A 208 -10.41 -6.20 -7.63
C ALA A 208 -9.70 -5.69 -8.89
N VAL A 209 -8.46 -5.22 -8.74
CA VAL A 209 -7.64 -4.89 -9.89
C VAL A 209 -7.26 -6.28 -10.40
N ILE A 210 -8.11 -6.78 -11.30
CA ILE A 210 -7.97 -8.05 -11.97
C ILE A 210 -6.89 -7.83 -13.03
N ASP A 211 -5.66 -7.68 -12.59
CA ASP A 211 -4.49 -7.73 -13.47
C ASP A 211 -3.83 -9.08 -13.25
N GLY A 212 -4.56 -10.10 -13.70
CA GLY A 212 -4.06 -11.47 -13.84
C GLY A 212 -4.58 -12.13 -15.11
N THR A 213 -5.36 -11.40 -15.91
CA THR A 213 -5.78 -11.79 -17.26
C THR A 213 -5.87 -10.56 -18.14
N THR A 214 -5.55 -10.71 -19.42
CA THR A 214 -5.71 -9.65 -20.43
C THR A 214 -7.20 -9.34 -20.71
N ASN A 215 -8.10 -10.28 -20.39
CA ASN A 215 -9.53 -10.19 -20.66
C ASN A 215 -10.32 -9.83 -19.39
N VAL A 216 -10.13 -8.61 -18.88
CA VAL A 216 -10.74 -8.12 -17.63
C VAL A 216 -12.27 -8.15 -17.66
N GLU A 217 -12.86 -7.82 -18.81
CA GLU A 217 -14.31 -7.82 -18.99
C GLU A 217 -14.87 -9.26 -18.93
N LEU A 218 -14.29 -10.19 -19.67
CA LEU A 218 -14.67 -11.60 -19.62
C LEU A 218 -14.57 -12.19 -18.20
N PHE A 219 -13.54 -11.81 -17.46
CA PHE A 219 -13.38 -12.26 -16.08
C PHE A 219 -14.55 -11.85 -15.19
N GLU A 220 -15.00 -10.59 -15.28
CA GLU A 220 -16.12 -10.12 -14.48
C GLU A 220 -17.43 -10.78 -14.93
N LEU A 221 -17.65 -10.97 -16.23
CA LEU A 221 -18.82 -11.70 -16.75
C LEU A 221 -18.87 -13.14 -16.21
N LEU A 222 -17.77 -13.87 -16.28
CA LEU A 222 -17.70 -15.24 -15.77
C LEU A 222 -17.76 -15.30 -14.23
N ARG A 223 -17.26 -14.27 -13.54
CA ARG A 223 -17.38 -14.17 -12.07
C ARG A 223 -18.82 -13.90 -11.66
N GLU A 224 -19.53 -13.04 -12.37
CA GLU A 224 -20.96 -12.79 -12.16
C GLU A 224 -21.77 -14.06 -12.40
N LEU A 225 -21.52 -14.76 -13.51
CA LEU A 225 -22.11 -16.08 -13.79
C LEU A 225 -21.88 -17.05 -12.62
N ARG A 226 -20.64 -17.10 -12.10
CA ARG A 226 -20.31 -17.94 -10.94
C ARG A 226 -21.12 -17.56 -9.70
N ASN A 227 -21.30 -16.27 -9.45
CA ASN A 227 -22.05 -15.76 -8.32
C ASN A 227 -23.55 -16.08 -8.45
N GLU A 228 -24.10 -15.95 -9.65
CA GLU A 228 -25.49 -16.28 -9.95
C GLU A 228 -25.76 -17.77 -9.73
N ILE A 229 -24.95 -18.65 -10.33
CA ILE A 229 -25.08 -20.10 -10.16
C ILE A 229 -24.90 -20.50 -8.68
N ALA A 230 -23.94 -19.90 -7.99
CA ALA A 230 -23.70 -20.16 -6.58
C ALA A 230 -24.90 -19.75 -5.72
N LYS A 231 -25.52 -18.60 -6.00
CA LYS A 231 -26.69 -18.12 -5.29
C LYS A 231 -27.93 -18.96 -5.58
N GLU A 232 -28.18 -19.29 -6.85
CA GLU A 232 -29.34 -20.08 -7.28
C GLU A 232 -29.30 -21.50 -6.71
N LYS A 233 -28.12 -22.12 -6.69
CA LYS A 233 -27.94 -23.52 -6.27
C LYS A 233 -27.50 -23.66 -4.81
N GLU A 234 -27.44 -22.56 -4.06
CA GLU A 234 -26.94 -22.49 -2.68
C GLU A 234 -25.55 -23.13 -2.50
N LEU A 235 -24.68 -22.94 -3.50
CA LEU A 235 -23.32 -23.45 -3.52
C LEU A 235 -22.31 -22.38 -3.13
N ILE A 236 -21.15 -22.81 -2.64
CA ILE A 236 -19.99 -21.91 -2.46
C ILE A 236 -19.31 -21.75 -3.82
N HIS A 237 -18.80 -20.56 -4.15
CA HIS A 237 -18.24 -20.23 -5.48
C HIS A 237 -17.28 -21.31 -6.05
N PHE A 238 -16.33 -21.80 -5.24
CA PHE A 238 -15.34 -22.79 -5.69
C PHE A 238 -15.95 -24.16 -6.08
N GLN A 239 -17.19 -24.44 -5.64
CA GLN A 239 -17.92 -25.66 -6.01
C GLN A 239 -18.46 -25.59 -7.44
N VAL A 240 -18.82 -24.38 -7.91
CA VAL A 240 -19.18 -24.12 -9.31
C VAL A 240 -17.93 -24.29 -10.17
N PHE A 241 -16.94 -23.42 -9.98
CA PHE A 241 -15.57 -23.58 -10.48
C PHE A 241 -14.58 -22.76 -9.66
N THR A 242 -13.32 -23.19 -9.65
CA THR A 242 -12.25 -22.55 -8.90
C THR A 242 -11.84 -21.23 -9.53
N GLN A 243 -11.32 -20.29 -8.74
CA GLN A 243 -10.71 -19.06 -9.26
C GLN A 243 -9.64 -19.35 -10.33
N LYS A 244 -8.84 -20.41 -10.15
CA LYS A 244 -7.85 -20.84 -11.14
C LYS A 244 -8.48 -21.20 -12.50
N ALA A 245 -9.57 -21.96 -12.49
CA ALA A 245 -10.28 -22.30 -13.72
C ALA A 245 -10.87 -21.04 -14.38
N LEU A 246 -11.35 -20.07 -13.59
CA LEU A 246 -11.82 -18.78 -14.10
C LEU A 246 -10.72 -18.04 -14.86
N TYR A 247 -9.52 -17.90 -14.29
CA TYR A 247 -8.39 -17.28 -15.00
C TYR A 247 -8.01 -18.03 -16.26
N GLU A 248 -7.89 -19.35 -16.18
CA GLU A 248 -7.48 -20.16 -17.31
C GLU A 248 -8.49 -20.10 -18.46
N MET A 249 -9.80 -20.00 -18.18
CA MET A 249 -10.82 -19.72 -19.20
C MET A 249 -10.66 -18.33 -19.83
N CYS A 250 -10.27 -17.31 -19.06
CA CYS A 250 -10.03 -15.97 -19.61
C CYS A 250 -8.80 -15.94 -20.53
N GLU A 251 -7.79 -16.78 -20.27
CA GLU A 251 -6.58 -16.87 -21.09
C GLU A 251 -6.73 -17.78 -22.31
N THR A 252 -7.50 -18.87 -22.19
CA THR A 252 -7.62 -19.89 -23.24
C THR A 252 -8.84 -19.71 -24.15
N LEU A 253 -9.82 -18.90 -23.74
CA LEU A 253 -11.06 -18.59 -24.48
C LEU A 253 -11.73 -19.85 -25.08
N PRO A 254 -12.08 -20.87 -24.27
CA PRO A 254 -12.67 -22.10 -24.77
C PRO A 254 -14.03 -21.85 -25.42
N ILE A 255 -14.19 -22.26 -26.68
CA ILE A 255 -15.42 -22.12 -27.47
C ILE A 255 -16.24 -23.41 -27.56
N ASN A 256 -15.72 -24.53 -27.05
CA ASN A 256 -16.43 -25.81 -27.03
C ASN A 256 -16.13 -26.64 -25.77
N LYS A 257 -16.98 -27.65 -25.50
CA LYS A 257 -16.86 -28.51 -24.31
C LYS A 257 -15.53 -29.27 -24.23
N LYS A 258 -14.89 -29.55 -25.38
CA LYS A 258 -13.61 -30.25 -25.43
C LYS A 258 -12.48 -29.35 -24.93
N GLN A 259 -12.42 -28.10 -25.39
CA GLN A 259 -11.48 -27.11 -24.87
C GLN A 259 -11.74 -26.80 -23.40
N LEU A 260 -13.02 -26.75 -22.99
CA LEU A 260 -13.38 -26.54 -21.59
C LEU A 260 -12.92 -27.70 -20.66
N LEU A 261 -12.78 -28.93 -21.18
CA LEU A 261 -12.21 -30.06 -20.45
C LEU A 261 -10.69 -29.96 -20.25
N GLU A 262 -10.01 -29.18 -21.09
CA GLU A 262 -8.56 -28.96 -20.99
C GLU A 262 -8.20 -27.94 -19.91
N VAL A 263 -9.17 -27.13 -19.47
CA VAL A 263 -9.03 -26.15 -18.38
C VAL A 263 -8.79 -26.85 -17.03
N ASN A 264 -7.70 -26.52 -16.34
CA ASN A 264 -7.38 -27.13 -15.06
C ASN A 264 -8.45 -26.84 -13.99
N GLY A 265 -8.98 -27.91 -13.40
CA GLY A 265 -10.03 -27.82 -12.39
C GLY A 265 -11.44 -27.86 -12.97
N PHE A 266 -11.59 -28.02 -14.28
CA PHE A 266 -12.88 -28.09 -14.97
C PHE A 266 -13.16 -29.49 -15.55
N GLY A 267 -13.47 -30.45 -14.66
CA GLY A 267 -13.71 -31.85 -15.03
C GLY A 267 -15.08 -32.10 -15.67
N LYS A 268 -15.28 -33.32 -16.22
CA LYS A 268 -16.50 -33.76 -16.93
C LYS A 268 -17.82 -33.35 -16.27
N VAL A 269 -17.94 -33.55 -14.95
CA VAL A 269 -19.15 -33.22 -14.20
C VAL A 269 -19.46 -31.71 -14.23
N ARG A 270 -18.44 -30.85 -14.19
CA ARG A 270 -18.62 -29.39 -14.27
C ARG A 270 -18.95 -28.94 -15.68
N VAL A 271 -18.35 -29.58 -16.69
CA VAL A 271 -18.65 -29.35 -18.11
C VAL A 271 -20.10 -29.69 -18.43
N GLU A 272 -20.59 -30.82 -17.93
CA GLU A 272 -21.99 -31.21 -18.10
C GLU A 272 -22.95 -30.25 -17.39
N LYS A 273 -22.61 -29.81 -16.17
CA LYS A 273 -23.51 -28.98 -15.34
C LYS A 273 -23.52 -27.49 -15.68
N TYR A 274 -22.36 -26.93 -16.04
CA TYR A 274 -22.15 -25.49 -16.15
C TYR A 274 -21.49 -25.08 -17.48
N GLY A 275 -21.05 -26.06 -18.29
CA GLY A 275 -20.27 -25.76 -19.49
C GLY A 275 -21.05 -24.98 -20.54
N ASN A 276 -22.35 -25.24 -20.70
CA ASN A 276 -23.16 -24.50 -21.67
C ASN A 276 -23.26 -23.00 -21.32
N ASP A 277 -23.51 -22.68 -20.04
CA ASP A 277 -23.65 -21.28 -19.59
C ASP A 277 -22.32 -20.52 -19.72
N ILE A 278 -21.21 -21.19 -19.38
CA ILE A 278 -19.86 -20.61 -19.51
C ILE A 278 -19.49 -20.37 -20.97
N LEU A 279 -19.71 -21.37 -21.84
CA LEU A 279 -19.41 -21.25 -23.26
C LEU A 279 -20.24 -20.15 -23.92
N LYS A 280 -21.47 -19.95 -23.46
CA LYS A 280 -22.31 -18.84 -23.93
C LYS A 280 -21.67 -17.50 -23.59
N VAL A 281 -21.30 -17.27 -22.33
CA VAL A 281 -20.64 -16.01 -21.91
C VAL A 281 -19.34 -15.75 -22.67
N ILE A 282 -18.52 -16.78 -22.91
CA ILE A 282 -17.26 -16.63 -23.64
C ILE A 282 -17.50 -16.28 -25.11
N ARG A 283 -18.50 -16.91 -25.76
CA ARG A 283 -18.85 -16.61 -27.15
C ARG A 283 -19.41 -15.20 -27.29
N ASP A 284 -20.36 -14.83 -26.44
CA ASP A 284 -20.96 -13.49 -26.43
C ASP A 284 -19.84 -12.42 -26.28
N PHE A 285 -18.85 -12.67 -25.40
CA PHE A 285 -17.68 -11.79 -25.25
C PHE A 285 -16.79 -11.73 -26.50
N CYS A 286 -16.48 -12.87 -27.12
CA CYS A 286 -15.65 -12.91 -28.33
C CYS A 286 -16.33 -12.21 -29.51
N ASP A 287 -17.65 -12.38 -29.66
CA ASP A 287 -18.46 -11.76 -30.70
C ASP A 287 -18.54 -10.24 -30.50
N GLU A 288 -18.71 -9.77 -29.27
CA GLU A 288 -18.76 -8.33 -28.95
C GLU A 288 -17.40 -7.61 -29.13
N ASN A 289 -16.29 -8.34 -29.03
CA ASN A 289 -14.93 -7.79 -29.10
C ASN A 289 -14.19 -8.12 -30.41
N ASP A 290 -14.88 -8.68 -31.42
CA ASP A 290 -14.31 -9.09 -32.72
C ASP A 290 -13.04 -9.97 -32.57
N ILE A 291 -13.03 -10.88 -31.58
CA ILE A 291 -11.88 -11.76 -31.33
C ILE A 291 -11.95 -12.95 -32.29
N GLU A 292 -10.96 -13.08 -33.19
CA GLU A 292 -10.83 -14.26 -34.06
C GLU A 292 -10.54 -15.52 -33.22
N THR A 293 -11.58 -16.33 -32.97
CA THR A 293 -11.44 -17.63 -32.32
C THR A 293 -11.11 -18.70 -33.36
N SER A 294 -9.97 -19.37 -33.22
CA SER A 294 -9.56 -20.46 -34.10
C SER A 294 -10.50 -21.66 -33.96
N ASP A 295 -11.06 -22.08 -35.09
CA ASP A 295 -11.91 -23.25 -35.36
C ASP A 295 -13.44 -23.08 -35.17
N GLU A 296 -14.05 -22.50 -36.22
CA GLU A 296 -15.38 -22.86 -36.69
C GLU A 296 -15.53 -24.40 -36.75
N VAL A 297 -16.30 -24.99 -35.83
CA VAL A 297 -17.07 -26.21 -36.13
C VAL A 297 -18.46 -26.10 -35.49
N GLU A 298 -19.36 -25.43 -36.20
CA GLU A 298 -20.78 -25.80 -36.30
C GLU A 298 -20.84 -27.32 -36.66
N ILE A 299 -21.67 -28.22 -36.10
CA ILE A 299 -23.12 -28.12 -35.91
C ILE A 299 -23.73 -29.44 -35.32
N PHE A 300 -24.88 -29.30 -34.63
CA PHE A 300 -26.00 -30.23 -34.32
C PHE A 300 -25.81 -31.58 -33.56
N GLU A 301 -26.21 -31.60 -32.28
CA GLU A 301 -26.86 -32.78 -31.67
C GLU A 301 -28.26 -32.91 -32.29
N LYS A 302 -28.51 -33.98 -33.06
CA LYS A 302 -29.87 -34.39 -33.41
C LYS A 302 -30.50 -35.06 -32.20
N GLU A 303 -31.67 -34.57 -31.81
CA GLU A 303 -32.58 -35.26 -30.91
C GLU A 303 -32.89 -36.66 -31.46
N ASP A 304 -32.63 -37.68 -30.64
CA ASP A 304 -33.19 -39.01 -30.82
C ASP A 304 -34.72 -38.91 -30.69
N GLN A 305 -35.43 -39.08 -31.81
CA GLN A 305 -36.84 -39.45 -31.82
C GLN A 305 -36.97 -40.88 -32.34
N THR A 306 -37.24 -41.78 -31.38
CA THR A 306 -37.90 -43.10 -31.48
C THR A 306 -37.33 -44.18 -32.39
#